data_AF-A0A2G8SDX5-F1
#
_entry.id   AF-A0A2G8SDX5-F1
#
_cell.length_a   1.000
_cell.length_b   1.000
_cell.length_c   1.000
_cell.angle_alpha   90.00
_cell.angle_beta   90.00
_cell.angle_gamma   90.00
#
_symmetry.space_group_name_H-M   'P 1'
#
loop_
_entity.id
_entity.type
_entity.pdbx_description
1 polymer ?
#
loop_
_entity_poly.entity_id
_entity_poly.type
_entity_poly.pdbx_seq_one_letter_code
_entity_poly.pdbx_strand_id
1 'polypeptide(L)'
;MAKKRYVGFKFENPDDKEPAFDAKGIETVRRDGVPAQKKMTETCLKILFRTQDLSEIKDYCCRTWGRILENKVSVQDFIFAKEVKMGTYSDKVPPPPGVTVAARRMLEDPNDEPQYGERIPYVIARGEPGARLVDRAIAPRELFRDSHKRLDAAYYISRVLIPPLERIFNLVGADVRSWFDDMPKSLRADQPDITFSPRKNRRSIMIANALNIDDHFTSSHCLICGTFTPDVLCEVCRCDYASTMSGLLARVQKTEAQLKDVHLVCGSCCGTSSAEPVQCESLDCPWMYERKKLESKTEALTTIHDLIEEMENGWFVGDSESDSETELESEGANFSDRSIIAYSGESESDSRPVTPVA
;
A
#
# COMPACT_ATOMS: atom_id res chain seq x y z
N MET A 1 0.52 31.41 -15.58
CA MET A 1 0.35 30.71 -16.88
C MET A 1 1.19 31.38 -17.97
N ALA A 2 1.34 30.76 -19.15
CA ALA A 2 2.22 31.21 -20.23
C ALA A 2 1.48 31.24 -21.59
N LYS A 3 2.09 31.82 -22.62
CA LYS A 3 1.55 31.88 -23.99
C LYS A 3 1.11 30.49 -24.47
N LYS A 4 -0.06 30.42 -25.14
CA LYS A 4 -0.72 29.17 -25.59
C LYS A 4 -1.12 28.20 -24.47
N ARG A 5 -1.31 28.68 -23.23
CA ARG A 5 -1.77 27.87 -22.11
C ARG A 5 -2.91 28.57 -21.37
N TYR A 6 -4.11 28.01 -21.47
CA TYR A 6 -5.31 28.51 -20.82
C TYR A 6 -6.30 27.38 -20.57
N VAL A 7 -7.24 27.61 -19.65
CA VAL A 7 -8.28 26.65 -19.29
C VAL A 7 -9.51 27.39 -18.78
N GLY A 8 -10.70 26.87 -19.06
CA GLY A 8 -11.95 27.45 -18.63
C GLY A 8 -13.15 26.56 -18.92
N PHE A 9 -14.29 26.97 -18.37
CA PHE A 9 -15.59 26.43 -18.73
C PHE A 9 -16.14 27.17 -19.96
N LYS A 10 -16.51 26.40 -20.98
CA LYS A 10 -17.06 26.89 -22.24
C LYS A 10 -18.58 26.65 -22.24
N PHE A 11 -19.32 27.70 -22.52
CA PHE A 11 -20.75 27.68 -22.80
C PHE A 11 -20.92 28.09 -24.27
N GLU A 12 -21.59 27.26 -25.07
CA GLU A 12 -21.79 27.54 -26.50
C GLU A 12 -23.09 28.30 -26.73
N ASN A 13 -24.12 27.98 -25.94
CA ASN A 13 -25.42 28.62 -25.96
C ASN A 13 -25.75 29.25 -24.59
N PRO A 14 -26.57 30.32 -24.56
CA PRO A 14 -27.02 30.93 -23.30
C PRO A 14 -27.80 29.98 -22.39
N ASP A 15 -28.48 28.98 -22.95
CA ASP A 15 -29.31 28.02 -22.21
C ASP A 15 -28.52 26.82 -21.64
N ASP A 16 -27.22 26.74 -21.91
CA ASP A 16 -26.37 25.63 -21.47
C ASP A 16 -26.21 25.65 -19.94
N LYS A 17 -26.77 24.64 -19.26
CA LYS A 17 -26.66 24.50 -17.79
C LYS A 17 -25.32 23.90 -17.34
N GLU A 18 -24.73 23.03 -18.16
CA GLU A 18 -23.47 22.37 -17.85
C GLU A 18 -22.37 22.84 -18.79
N PRO A 19 -21.25 23.37 -18.26
CA PRO A 19 -20.15 23.81 -19.10
C PRO A 19 -19.30 22.66 -19.64
N ALA A 20 -18.79 22.84 -20.86
CA ALA A 20 -17.70 22.02 -21.38
C ALA A 20 -16.34 22.47 -20.81
N PHE A 21 -15.51 21.53 -20.39
CA PHE A 21 -14.15 21.83 -19.91
C PHE A 21 -13.19 22.02 -21.10
N ASP A 22 -12.81 23.25 -21.40
CA ASP A 22 -11.84 23.56 -22.46
C ASP A 22 -10.48 23.89 -21.87
N ALA A 23 -9.48 23.09 -22.25
CA ALA A 23 -8.11 23.21 -21.79
C ALA A 23 -7.15 23.21 -22.97
N LYS A 24 -6.29 24.22 -23.07
CA LYS A 24 -5.26 24.32 -24.13
C LYS A 24 -3.88 24.43 -23.52
N GLY A 25 -2.96 23.57 -23.98
CA GLY A 25 -1.53 23.63 -23.65
C GLY A 25 -1.17 23.35 -22.18
N ILE A 26 -2.15 23.07 -21.32
CA ILE A 26 -1.94 22.61 -19.94
C ILE A 26 -1.83 21.07 -19.89
N GLU A 27 -1.46 20.55 -18.72
CA GLU A 27 -1.08 19.14 -18.56
C GLU A 27 -2.21 18.15 -18.83
N THR A 28 -3.48 18.57 -18.70
CA THR A 28 -4.65 17.72 -18.98
C THR A 28 -4.68 17.19 -20.42
N VAL A 29 -4.25 17.99 -21.39
CA VAL A 29 -4.26 17.62 -22.82
C VAL A 29 -2.92 17.11 -23.34
N ARG A 30 -1.84 17.18 -22.54
CA ARG A 30 -0.50 16.74 -22.96
C ARG A 30 -0.32 15.24 -22.79
N ARG A 31 0.38 14.59 -23.72
CA ARG A 31 0.65 13.13 -23.65
C ARG A 31 1.94 12.77 -22.90
N ASP A 32 2.76 13.75 -22.54
CA ASP A 32 4.11 13.52 -21.99
C ASP A 32 4.11 13.24 -20.47
N GLY A 33 2.98 13.49 -19.81
CA GLY A 33 2.77 13.25 -18.38
C GLY A 33 2.16 11.88 -18.10
N VAL A 34 1.60 11.72 -16.90
CA VAL A 34 0.92 10.48 -16.47
C VAL A 34 -0.59 10.69 -16.35
N PRO A 35 -1.41 9.64 -16.51
CA PRO A 35 -2.87 9.76 -16.36
C PRO A 35 -3.32 10.35 -15.01
N ALA A 36 -2.65 10.01 -13.91
CA ALA A 36 -2.91 10.59 -12.58
C ALA A 36 -2.81 12.12 -12.58
N GLN A 37 -1.78 12.66 -13.25
CA GLN A 37 -1.54 14.10 -13.35
C GLN A 37 -2.68 14.81 -14.08
N LYS A 38 -3.18 14.19 -15.17
CA LYS A 38 -4.32 14.73 -15.94
C LYS A 38 -5.57 14.76 -15.09
N LYS A 39 -5.94 13.60 -14.50
CA LYS A 39 -7.14 13.44 -13.67
C LYS A 39 -7.12 14.40 -12.49
N MET A 40 -5.98 14.49 -11.79
CA MET A 40 -5.83 15.38 -10.62
C MET A 40 -5.94 16.85 -11.03
N THR A 41 -5.22 17.29 -12.06
CA THR A 41 -5.27 18.68 -12.53
C THR A 41 -6.67 19.09 -12.99
N GLU A 42 -7.33 18.22 -13.76
CA GLU A 42 -8.70 18.45 -14.22
C GLU A 42 -9.69 18.52 -13.06
N THR A 43 -9.58 17.60 -12.09
CA THR A 43 -10.47 17.57 -10.92
C THR A 43 -10.29 18.82 -10.06
N CYS A 44 -9.04 19.22 -9.76
CA CYS A 44 -8.77 20.44 -8.99
C CYS A 44 -9.32 21.70 -9.69
N LEU A 45 -9.19 21.78 -11.02
CA LEU A 45 -9.75 22.89 -11.79
C LEU A 45 -11.29 22.89 -11.80
N LYS A 46 -11.92 21.71 -11.92
CA LYS A 46 -13.38 21.57 -11.86
C LYS A 46 -13.93 21.98 -10.49
N ILE A 47 -13.24 21.62 -9.40
CA ILE A 47 -13.59 22.07 -8.05
C ILE A 47 -13.46 23.61 -7.99
N LEU A 48 -12.31 24.16 -8.39
CA LEU A 48 -12.06 25.61 -8.39
C LEU A 48 -13.15 26.38 -9.16
N PHE A 49 -13.53 25.92 -10.35
CA PHE A 49 -14.50 26.64 -11.18
C PHE A 49 -15.95 26.51 -10.67
N ARG A 50 -16.27 25.50 -9.87
CA ARG A 50 -17.62 25.27 -9.34
C ARG A 50 -17.82 25.85 -7.95
N THR A 51 -16.87 25.62 -7.04
CA THR A 51 -17.01 25.99 -5.63
C THR A 51 -16.20 27.22 -5.26
N GLN A 52 -15.15 27.53 -6.03
CA GLN A 52 -14.19 28.62 -5.73
C GLN A 52 -13.53 28.49 -4.35
N ASP A 53 -13.59 27.30 -3.74
CA ASP A 53 -13.03 27.03 -2.42
C ASP A 53 -11.67 26.32 -2.55
N LEU A 54 -10.63 26.97 -2.02
CA LEU A 54 -9.27 26.41 -1.99
C LEU A 54 -9.13 25.30 -0.94
N SER A 55 -9.96 25.32 0.11
CA SER A 55 -9.95 24.32 1.18
C SER A 55 -10.34 22.94 0.65
N GLU A 56 -11.41 22.87 -0.16
CA GLU A 56 -11.84 21.62 -0.81
C GLU A 56 -10.76 21.03 -1.73
N ILE A 57 -10.04 21.90 -2.44
CA ILE A 57 -8.94 21.52 -3.33
C ILE A 57 -7.77 20.97 -2.51
N LYS A 58 -7.40 21.66 -1.42
CA LYS A 58 -6.36 21.19 -0.49
C LYS A 58 -6.73 19.81 0.06
N ASP A 59 -7.95 19.61 0.53
CA ASP A 59 -8.42 18.33 1.05
C ASP A 59 -8.40 17.22 0.00
N TYR A 60 -8.79 17.52 -1.23
CA TYR A 60 -8.67 16.57 -2.34
C TYR A 60 -7.21 16.21 -2.64
N CYS A 61 -6.31 17.20 -2.65
CA CYS A 61 -4.88 16.98 -2.92
C CYS A 61 -4.23 16.14 -1.81
N CYS A 62 -4.44 16.51 -0.55
CA CYS A 62 -3.95 15.77 0.61
C CYS A 62 -4.47 14.32 0.59
N ARG A 63 -5.77 14.09 0.43
CA ARG A 63 -6.32 12.71 0.35
C ARG A 63 -5.69 11.91 -0.79
N THR A 64 -5.49 12.52 -1.95
CA THR A 64 -4.88 11.85 -3.11
C THR A 64 -3.42 11.52 -2.86
N TRP A 65 -2.63 12.46 -2.32
CA TRP A 65 -1.22 12.22 -1.98
C TRP A 65 -1.07 11.16 -0.88
N GLY A 66 -1.94 11.17 0.14
CA GLY A 66 -1.98 10.13 1.17
C GLY A 66 -2.17 8.73 0.57
N ARG A 67 -3.10 8.58 -0.39
CA ARG A 67 -3.29 7.31 -1.10
C ARG A 67 -2.07 6.88 -1.91
N ILE A 68 -1.34 7.82 -2.50
CA ILE A 68 -0.12 7.53 -3.27
C ILE A 68 1.01 7.09 -2.33
N LEU A 69 1.17 7.79 -1.19
CA LEU A 69 2.15 7.43 -0.16
C LEU A 69 1.86 6.06 0.47
N GLU A 70 0.60 5.71 0.64
CA GLU A 70 0.15 4.40 1.12
C GLU A 70 0.14 3.31 0.03
N ASN A 71 0.63 3.58 -1.18
CA ASN A 71 0.62 2.65 -2.32
C ASN A 71 -0.80 2.13 -2.72
N LYS A 72 -1.87 2.84 -2.34
CA LYS A 72 -3.28 2.49 -2.61
C LYS A 72 -3.79 3.09 -3.93
N VAL A 73 -2.97 3.02 -4.97
CA VAL A 73 -3.23 3.58 -6.29
C VAL A 73 -2.90 2.57 -7.39
N SER A 74 -3.60 2.64 -8.52
CA SER A 74 -3.30 1.78 -9.65
C SER A 74 -2.03 2.24 -10.35
N VAL A 75 -1.10 1.30 -10.59
CA VAL A 75 0.15 1.55 -11.33
C VAL A 75 -0.12 2.14 -12.71
N GLN A 76 -1.24 1.74 -13.35
CA GLN A 76 -1.65 2.23 -14.67
C GLN A 76 -1.66 3.77 -14.75
N ASP A 77 -2.09 4.42 -13.67
CA ASP A 77 -2.21 5.88 -13.62
C ASP A 77 -0.86 6.61 -13.52
N PHE A 78 0.24 5.88 -13.30
CA PHE A 78 1.60 6.39 -13.11
C PHE A 78 2.56 6.01 -14.23
N ILE A 79 2.06 5.38 -15.30
CA ILE A 79 2.87 5.01 -16.47
C ILE A 79 3.12 6.25 -17.33
N PHE A 80 4.40 6.53 -17.58
CA PHE A 80 4.82 7.46 -18.63
C PHE A 80 4.87 6.74 -19.97
N ALA A 81 4.51 7.43 -21.05
CA ALA A 81 4.70 6.94 -22.41
C ALA A 81 5.32 8.04 -23.27
N LYS A 82 6.66 8.03 -23.43
CA LYS A 82 7.40 9.07 -24.17
C LYS A 82 8.02 8.52 -25.44
N GLU A 83 8.03 9.35 -26.47
CA GLU A 83 8.62 9.04 -27.78
C GLU A 83 10.14 8.89 -27.63
N VAL A 84 10.66 7.76 -28.11
CA VAL A 84 12.07 7.42 -28.11
C VAL A 84 12.60 7.48 -29.53
N LYS A 85 13.76 8.11 -29.71
CA LYS A 85 14.45 8.24 -30.99
C LYS A 85 15.87 7.67 -30.85
N MET A 86 15.98 6.34 -30.95
CA MET A 86 17.28 5.66 -30.83
C MET A 86 18.33 6.27 -31.78
N GLY A 87 19.58 6.34 -31.31
CA GLY A 87 20.70 6.90 -32.08
C GLY A 87 20.75 8.43 -32.23
N THR A 88 19.75 9.18 -31.76
CA THR A 88 19.74 10.67 -31.87
C THR A 88 20.22 11.41 -30.62
N TYR A 89 20.42 10.70 -29.51
CA TYR A 89 20.82 11.29 -28.23
C TYR A 89 22.35 11.39 -28.13
N SER A 90 22.85 12.46 -27.50
CA SER A 90 24.29 12.66 -27.29
C SER A 90 24.78 11.85 -26.09
N ASP A 91 25.96 11.24 -26.22
CA ASP A 91 26.63 10.51 -25.13
C ASP A 91 27.07 11.40 -23.96
N LYS A 92 27.02 12.72 -24.12
CA LYS A 92 27.46 13.69 -23.09
C LYS A 92 26.45 13.88 -21.96
N VAL A 93 25.18 13.53 -22.17
CA VAL A 93 24.09 13.73 -21.20
C VAL A 93 23.40 12.38 -20.98
N PRO A 94 23.02 12.04 -19.73
CA PRO A 94 22.24 10.83 -19.48
C PRO A 94 21.02 10.78 -20.40
N PRO A 95 20.79 9.65 -21.08
CA PRO A 95 19.68 9.52 -22.01
C PRO A 95 18.34 9.63 -21.25
N PRO A 96 17.25 10.06 -21.90
CA PRO A 96 15.95 10.07 -21.27
C PRO A 96 15.55 8.67 -20.74
N PRO A 97 14.80 8.57 -19.63
CA PRO A 97 14.41 7.29 -19.01
C PRO A 97 13.81 6.26 -19.98
N GLY A 98 12.96 6.68 -20.92
CA GLY A 98 12.35 5.77 -21.90
C GLY A 98 13.37 5.12 -22.84
N VAL A 99 14.46 5.82 -23.15
CA VAL A 99 15.56 5.31 -23.96
C VAL A 99 16.33 4.24 -23.19
N THR A 100 16.61 4.48 -21.90
CA THR A 100 17.27 3.50 -21.03
C THR A 100 16.46 2.22 -20.90
N VAL A 101 15.14 2.33 -20.71
CA VAL A 101 14.26 1.16 -20.63
C VAL A 101 14.24 0.39 -21.94
N ALA A 102 14.16 1.08 -23.08
CA ALA A 102 14.22 0.42 -24.38
C ALA A 102 15.58 -0.22 -24.67
N ALA A 103 16.69 0.43 -24.31
CA ALA A 103 18.02 -0.15 -24.46
C ALA A 103 18.19 -1.41 -23.59
N ARG A 104 17.58 -1.46 -22.40
CA ARG A 104 17.55 -2.66 -21.56
C ARG A 104 16.77 -3.79 -22.22
N ARG A 105 15.61 -3.49 -22.82
CA ARG A 105 14.83 -4.48 -23.59
C ARG A 105 15.60 -5.05 -24.77
N MET A 106 16.30 -4.21 -25.53
CA MET A 106 17.16 -4.65 -26.62
C MET A 106 18.32 -5.54 -26.18
N LEU A 107 18.81 -5.37 -24.94
CA LEU A 107 19.83 -6.23 -24.36
C LEU A 107 19.28 -7.61 -24.00
N GLU A 108 18.01 -7.68 -23.58
CA GLU A 108 17.30 -8.94 -23.29
C GLU A 108 16.89 -9.67 -24.59
N ASP A 109 16.33 -8.94 -25.55
CA ASP A 109 15.96 -9.43 -26.88
C ASP A 109 16.42 -8.42 -27.95
N PRO A 110 17.44 -8.76 -28.77
CA PRO A 110 17.91 -7.91 -29.86
C PRO A 110 16.83 -7.53 -30.88
N ASN A 111 15.72 -8.28 -30.97
CA ASN A 111 14.62 -7.98 -31.89
C ASN A 111 13.60 -6.99 -31.31
N ASP A 112 13.67 -6.65 -30.01
CA ASP A 112 12.79 -5.67 -29.35
C ASP A 112 13.33 -4.23 -29.53
N GLU A 113 13.87 -3.92 -30.72
CA GLU A 113 14.31 -2.56 -31.07
C GLU A 113 13.08 -1.67 -31.34
N PRO A 114 12.95 -0.54 -30.61
CA PRO A 114 11.80 0.34 -30.79
C PRO A 114 11.88 1.09 -32.12
N GLN A 115 10.72 1.29 -32.73
CA GLN A 115 10.61 2.08 -33.96
C GLN A 115 10.90 3.56 -33.69
N TYR A 116 11.28 4.29 -34.74
CA TYR A 116 11.57 5.72 -34.62
C TYR A 116 10.33 6.50 -34.13
N GLY A 117 10.44 7.14 -32.97
CA GLY A 117 9.34 7.89 -32.36
C GLY A 117 8.32 7.01 -31.64
N GLU A 118 8.61 5.73 -31.44
CA GLU A 118 7.75 4.85 -30.65
C GLU A 118 7.66 5.32 -29.20
N ARG A 119 6.46 5.23 -28.62
CA ARG A 119 6.21 5.62 -27.23
C ARG A 119 6.48 4.45 -26.29
N ILE A 120 7.58 4.54 -25.56
CA ILE A 120 7.98 3.47 -24.64
C ILE A 120 7.35 3.70 -23.27
N PRO A 121 6.56 2.73 -22.76
CA PRO A 121 5.97 2.82 -21.43
C PRO A 121 6.99 2.51 -20.34
N TYR A 122 7.07 3.34 -19.30
CA TYR A 122 7.92 3.13 -18.13
C TYR A 122 7.33 3.76 -16.86
N VAL A 123 7.78 3.27 -15.71
CA VAL A 123 7.49 3.83 -14.39
C VAL A 123 8.79 4.16 -13.67
N ILE A 124 8.71 5.06 -12.68
CA ILE A 124 9.84 5.40 -11.82
C ILE A 124 9.66 4.68 -10.49
N ALA A 125 10.52 3.70 -10.24
CA ALA A 125 10.54 2.97 -8.99
C ALA A 125 11.35 3.70 -7.92
N ARG A 126 11.13 3.35 -6.65
CA ARG A 126 12.00 3.73 -5.56
C ARG A 126 13.39 3.13 -5.82
N GLY A 127 14.43 3.94 -5.66
CA GLY A 127 15.81 3.50 -5.79
C GLY A 127 16.64 4.02 -4.62
N GLU A 128 17.92 3.64 -4.61
CA GLU A 128 18.86 4.05 -3.58
C GLU A 128 18.96 5.58 -3.45
N PRO A 129 19.21 6.12 -2.25
CA PRO A 129 19.45 7.54 -2.07
C PRO A 129 20.56 8.05 -3.00
N GLY A 130 20.25 9.05 -3.83
CA GLY A 130 21.19 9.60 -4.81
C GLY A 130 21.23 8.89 -6.17
N ALA A 131 20.49 7.80 -6.36
CA ALA A 131 20.38 7.14 -7.66
C ALA A 131 19.80 8.09 -8.72
N ARG A 132 20.34 8.00 -9.94
CA ARG A 132 19.89 8.86 -11.04
C ARG A 132 18.48 8.44 -11.46
N LEU A 133 17.72 9.40 -11.98
CA LEU A 133 16.36 9.14 -12.45
C LEU A 133 16.29 8.03 -13.52
N VAL A 134 17.31 7.94 -14.36
CA VAL A 134 17.43 6.96 -15.45
C VAL A 134 17.60 5.53 -14.93
N ASP A 135 18.31 5.36 -13.81
CA ASP A 135 18.58 4.03 -13.24
C ASP A 135 17.33 3.48 -12.54
N ARG A 136 16.49 4.38 -12.02
CA ARG A 136 15.21 4.07 -11.36
C ARG A 136 14.05 3.79 -12.34
N ALA A 137 14.28 3.98 -13.64
CA ALA A 137 13.28 3.75 -14.66
C ALA A 137 13.21 2.27 -15.04
N ILE A 138 12.01 1.70 -14.95
CA ILE A 138 11.75 0.28 -15.23
C ILE A 138 10.52 0.12 -16.12
N ALA A 139 10.46 -0.98 -16.86
CA ALA A 139 9.24 -1.32 -17.60
C ALA A 139 8.10 -1.66 -16.63
N PRO A 140 6.82 -1.35 -16.93
CA PRO A 140 5.71 -1.69 -16.04
C PRO A 140 5.61 -3.19 -15.74
N ARG A 141 5.99 -4.06 -16.70
CA ARG A 141 6.04 -5.52 -16.51
C ARG A 141 7.05 -5.95 -15.44
N GLU A 142 8.20 -5.27 -15.34
CA GLU A 142 9.22 -5.57 -14.33
C GLU A 142 8.73 -5.27 -12.91
N LEU A 143 7.88 -4.26 -12.75
CA LEU A 143 7.31 -3.91 -11.45
C LEU A 143 6.41 -5.04 -10.90
N PHE A 144 5.71 -5.78 -11.75
CA PHE A 144 4.84 -6.88 -11.31
C PHE A 144 5.58 -8.20 -11.05
N ARG A 145 6.78 -8.37 -11.59
CA ARG A 145 7.60 -9.57 -11.35
C ARG A 145 8.33 -9.52 -10.02
N ASP A 146 8.57 -8.33 -9.49
CA ASP A 146 9.43 -8.10 -8.33
C ASP A 146 8.66 -7.37 -7.23
N SER A 147 8.24 -8.14 -6.22
CA SER A 147 7.41 -7.65 -5.10
C SER A 147 8.08 -6.53 -4.29
N HIS A 148 9.42 -6.46 -4.30
CA HIS A 148 10.18 -5.45 -3.56
C HIS A 148 10.23 -4.10 -4.29
N LYS A 149 9.88 -4.04 -5.58
CA LYS A 149 9.87 -2.79 -6.35
C LYS A 149 8.54 -2.08 -6.19
N ARG A 150 8.61 -0.79 -5.80
CA ARG A 150 7.45 0.09 -5.62
C ARG A 150 7.62 1.40 -6.36
N LEU A 151 6.51 2.07 -6.65
CA LEU A 151 6.53 3.41 -7.21
C LEU A 151 7.22 4.39 -6.25
N ASP A 152 8.02 5.30 -6.79
CA ASP A 152 8.59 6.41 -6.01
C ASP A 152 7.51 7.49 -5.79
N ALA A 153 6.69 7.29 -4.75
CA ALA A 153 5.62 8.22 -4.38
C ALA A 153 6.12 9.67 -4.22
N ALA A 154 7.27 9.85 -3.58
CA ALA A 154 7.86 11.17 -3.34
C ALA A 154 8.24 11.86 -4.67
N TYR A 155 8.84 11.13 -5.62
CA TYR A 155 9.13 11.65 -6.95
C TYR A 155 7.85 12.04 -7.70
N TYR A 156 6.85 11.17 -7.75
CA TYR A 156 5.61 11.47 -8.48
C TYR A 156 4.88 12.67 -7.89
N ILE A 157 4.76 12.76 -6.57
CA ILE A 157 4.10 13.91 -5.93
C ILE A 157 4.90 15.20 -6.19
N SER A 158 6.18 15.22 -5.83
CA SER A 158 6.98 16.45 -5.81
C SER A 158 7.44 16.94 -7.20
N ARG A 159 7.65 16.04 -8.16
CA ARG A 159 8.19 16.37 -9.49
C ARG A 159 7.15 16.27 -10.61
N VAL A 160 6.04 15.56 -10.41
CA VAL A 160 5.03 15.33 -11.47
C VAL A 160 3.71 16.02 -11.14
N LEU A 161 3.16 15.81 -9.93
CA LEU A 161 1.83 16.28 -9.56
C LEU A 161 1.81 17.73 -9.05
N ILE A 162 2.74 18.13 -8.19
CA ILE A 162 2.78 19.49 -7.62
C ILE A 162 3.08 20.57 -8.68
N PRO A 163 4.10 20.44 -9.56
CA PRO A 163 4.48 21.52 -10.47
C PRO A 163 3.40 22.07 -11.42
N PRO A 164 2.47 21.27 -11.98
CA PRO A 164 1.33 21.82 -12.74
C PRO A 164 0.31 22.53 -11.86
N LEU A 165 0.00 21.97 -10.68
CA LEU A 165 -0.95 22.56 -9.73
C LEU A 165 -0.41 23.90 -9.23
N GLU A 166 0.85 23.96 -8.83
CA GLU A 166 1.54 25.17 -8.38
C GLU A 166 1.49 26.28 -9.44
N ARG A 167 1.77 25.98 -10.72
CA ARG A 167 1.66 26.97 -11.81
C ARG A 167 0.27 27.56 -12.01
N ILE A 168 -0.77 26.82 -11.64
CA ILE A 168 -2.17 27.23 -11.75
C ILE A 168 -2.55 28.00 -10.49
N PHE A 169 -2.34 27.41 -9.31
CA PHE A 169 -2.81 27.92 -8.03
C PHE A 169 -2.00 29.09 -7.48
N ASN A 170 -0.73 29.24 -7.88
CA ASN A 170 0.04 30.45 -7.57
C ASN A 170 -0.62 31.72 -8.17
N LEU A 171 -1.43 31.59 -9.23
CA LEU A 171 -2.18 32.74 -9.79
C LEU A 171 -3.31 33.23 -8.88
N VAL A 172 -3.80 32.36 -7.99
CA VAL A 172 -4.84 32.68 -7.00
C VAL A 172 -4.26 32.82 -5.58
N GLY A 173 -2.93 32.90 -5.46
CA GLY A 173 -2.24 33.10 -4.18
C GLY A 173 -2.11 31.86 -3.29
N ALA A 174 -2.35 30.66 -3.83
CA ALA A 174 -2.23 29.41 -3.10
C ALA A 174 -0.89 28.72 -3.38
N ASP A 175 -0.17 28.36 -2.32
CA ASP A 175 1.05 27.56 -2.38
C ASP A 175 0.72 26.07 -2.19
N VAL A 176 0.79 25.31 -3.28
CA VAL A 176 0.49 23.87 -3.28
C VAL A 176 1.60 23.06 -2.60
N ARG A 177 2.83 23.59 -2.55
CA ARG A 177 3.96 22.85 -2.00
C ARG A 177 3.92 22.83 -0.47
N SER A 178 3.61 23.96 0.16
CA SER A 178 3.33 23.99 1.61
C SER A 178 2.19 23.06 2.00
N TRP A 179 1.14 22.90 1.19
CA TRP A 179 0.09 21.92 1.49
C TRP A 179 0.61 20.49 1.61
N PHE A 180 1.58 20.10 0.78
CA PHE A 180 2.19 18.78 0.86
C PHE A 180 3.16 18.65 2.05
N ASP A 181 3.87 19.73 2.40
CA ASP A 181 4.83 19.74 3.50
C ASP A 181 4.14 19.77 4.87
N ASP A 182 3.03 20.51 5.00
CA ASP A 182 2.20 20.60 6.20
C ASP A 182 1.33 19.36 6.41
N MET A 183 1.12 18.56 5.36
CA MET A 183 0.30 17.36 5.44
C MET A 183 0.92 16.37 6.44
N PRO A 184 0.10 15.73 7.31
CA PRO A 184 0.58 14.62 8.11
C PRO A 184 0.99 13.46 7.18
N LYS A 185 2.29 13.36 6.91
CA LYS A 185 2.90 12.24 6.21
C LYS A 185 2.88 11.09 7.21
N SER A 186 1.88 10.23 7.10
CA SER A 186 1.86 9.02 7.90
C SER A 186 3.18 8.29 7.64
N LEU A 187 3.96 8.02 8.69
CA LEU A 187 5.13 7.14 8.65
C LEU A 187 4.78 5.72 8.16
N ARG A 188 3.50 5.46 7.86
CA ARG A 188 2.97 4.30 7.15
C ARG A 188 3.52 4.13 5.72
N ALA A 189 4.15 5.16 5.14
CA ALA A 189 4.63 5.14 3.74
C ALA A 189 5.76 4.12 3.45
N ASP A 190 6.36 3.55 4.48
CA ASP A 190 7.34 2.46 4.37
C ASP A 190 6.83 1.12 4.93
N GLN A 191 5.57 1.02 5.36
CA GLN A 191 5.04 -0.29 5.73
C GLN A 191 4.69 -1.06 4.46
N PRO A 192 5.23 -2.26 4.26
CA PRO A 192 4.69 -3.12 3.25
C PRO A 192 3.22 -3.43 3.54
N ASP A 193 2.42 -3.52 2.48
CA ASP A 193 1.10 -4.14 2.52
C ASP A 193 1.26 -5.55 3.10
N ILE A 194 1.22 -5.68 4.43
CA ILE A 194 1.13 -6.94 5.18
C ILE A 194 2.00 -8.04 4.54
N THR A 195 3.27 -7.74 4.29
CA THR A 195 4.26 -8.78 4.04
C THR A 195 4.87 -9.12 5.38
N PHE A 196 4.20 -9.98 6.15
CA PHE A 196 4.85 -10.62 7.27
C PHE A 196 5.89 -11.58 6.71
N SER A 197 7.17 -11.32 6.99
CA SER A 197 8.16 -12.39 6.95
C SER A 197 7.94 -13.23 8.22
N PRO A 198 7.69 -14.55 8.11
CA PRO A 198 7.49 -15.40 9.27
C PRO A 198 8.75 -15.36 10.15
N ARG A 199 8.58 -15.23 11.47
CA ARG A 199 9.61 -15.64 12.44
C ARG A 199 9.77 -17.16 12.37
N LYS A 200 10.41 -17.67 11.32
CA LYS A 200 10.85 -19.06 11.31
C LYS A 200 12.19 -19.12 12.04
N ASN A 201 12.15 -19.65 13.25
CA ASN A 201 13.31 -20.15 13.98
C ASN A 201 13.94 -21.32 13.21
N ARG A 202 14.55 -21.06 12.05
CA ARG A 202 15.40 -22.01 11.32
C ARG A 202 16.84 -21.59 11.50
N ARG A 203 17.55 -22.32 12.37
CA ARG A 203 19.02 -22.36 12.34
C ARG A 203 19.46 -22.87 10.97
N SER A 204 20.38 -22.13 10.32
CA SER A 204 21.03 -22.39 9.01
C SER A 204 20.12 -22.15 7.78
N ILE A 205 20.50 -21.48 6.70
CA ILE A 205 21.80 -21.26 6.02
C ILE A 205 21.81 -19.82 5.45
N MET A 206 22.93 -19.11 5.61
CA MET A 206 23.15 -17.82 4.91
C MET A 206 23.19 -18.06 3.40
N ILE A 207 22.17 -17.56 2.68
CA ILE A 207 22.29 -17.25 1.25
C ILE A 207 22.19 -15.73 1.14
N ALA A 208 23.31 -15.14 0.72
CA ALA A 208 23.46 -13.72 0.43
C ALA A 208 22.47 -13.31 -0.67
N ASN A 209 21.39 -12.63 -0.29
CA ASN A 209 20.61 -11.71 -1.14
C ASN A 209 19.48 -10.96 -0.36
N ALA A 210 19.62 -10.78 0.96
CA ALA A 210 18.74 -9.90 1.73
C ALA A 210 19.30 -8.47 1.69
N LEU A 211 18.97 -7.71 0.63
CA LEU A 211 19.54 -6.38 0.40
C LEU A 211 18.72 -5.20 0.98
N ASN A 212 17.59 -5.42 1.64
CA ASN A 212 16.81 -4.32 2.21
C ASN A 212 16.56 -4.47 3.70
N ILE A 213 17.03 -3.49 4.46
CA ILE A 213 16.77 -3.29 5.90
C ILE A 213 15.26 -3.27 6.20
N ASP A 214 14.42 -2.92 5.21
CA ASP A 214 12.96 -2.87 5.31
C ASP A 214 12.30 -4.24 5.58
N ASP A 215 12.91 -5.36 5.18
CA ASP A 215 12.38 -6.71 5.46
C ASP A 215 12.45 -7.07 6.96
N HIS A 216 13.22 -6.32 7.75
CA HIS A 216 13.31 -6.48 9.20
C HIS A 216 12.31 -5.62 9.98
N PHE A 217 11.63 -4.66 9.35
CA PHE A 217 10.64 -3.81 10.00
C PHE A 217 9.24 -4.45 9.95
N THR A 218 8.97 -5.29 10.94
CA THR A 218 7.63 -5.86 11.17
C THR A 218 6.65 -4.76 11.59
N SER A 219 5.44 -4.78 11.04
CA SER A 219 4.42 -3.81 11.41
C SER A 219 4.07 -3.95 12.89
N SER A 220 4.40 -2.95 13.70
CA SER A 220 4.12 -2.95 15.14
C SER A 220 2.65 -2.62 15.44
N HIS A 221 1.69 -3.24 14.74
CA HIS A 221 0.26 -2.99 14.93
C HIS A 221 -0.53 -4.29 14.80
N CYS A 222 -1.59 -4.41 15.59
CA CYS A 222 -2.48 -5.56 15.58
C CYS A 222 -3.26 -5.64 14.26
N LEU A 223 -3.34 -6.85 13.69
CA LEU A 223 -4.00 -7.11 12.41
C LEU A 223 -5.51 -6.82 12.37
N ILE A 224 -6.17 -6.83 13.53
CA ILE A 224 -7.63 -6.68 13.64
C ILE A 224 -8.01 -5.25 14.01
N CYS A 225 -7.53 -4.76 15.16
CA CYS A 225 -7.91 -3.46 15.69
C CYS A 225 -6.96 -2.32 15.29
N GLY A 226 -5.77 -2.63 14.78
CA GLY A 226 -4.78 -1.62 14.39
C GLY A 226 -4.11 -0.90 15.56
N THR A 227 -4.27 -1.37 16.80
CA THR A 227 -3.54 -0.84 17.97
C THR A 227 -2.06 -1.20 17.88
N PHE A 228 -1.17 -0.33 18.36
CA PHE A 228 0.27 -0.60 18.36
C PHE A 228 0.61 -1.82 19.22
N THR A 229 1.29 -2.80 18.64
CA THR A 229 1.71 -4.04 19.32
C THR A 229 3.00 -4.58 18.71
N PRO A 230 3.95 -5.07 19.52
CA PRO A 230 5.15 -5.74 18.99
C PRO A 230 4.83 -7.09 18.34
N ASP A 231 3.69 -7.67 18.70
CA ASP A 231 3.18 -8.92 18.15
C ASP A 231 2.09 -8.69 17.09
N VAL A 232 1.77 -9.75 16.34
CA VAL A 232 0.77 -9.75 15.25
C VAL A 232 -0.65 -9.42 15.73
N LEU A 233 -0.98 -9.83 16.95
CA LEU A 233 -2.26 -9.56 17.63
C LEU A 233 -2.02 -8.94 19.00
N CYS A 234 -2.86 -7.96 19.37
CA CYS A 234 -2.89 -7.42 20.73
C CYS A 234 -3.51 -8.41 21.72
N GLU A 235 -3.22 -8.22 23.00
CA GLU A 235 -3.76 -9.05 24.08
C GLU A 235 -5.29 -9.15 24.03
N VAL A 236 -5.97 -8.03 23.77
CA VAL A 236 -7.44 -7.98 23.64
C VAL A 236 -7.94 -8.89 22.51
N CYS A 237 -7.33 -8.79 21.32
CA CYS A 237 -7.70 -9.62 20.17
C CYS A 237 -7.28 -11.09 20.34
N ARG A 238 -6.29 -11.40 21.17
CA ARG A 238 -5.96 -12.79 21.53
C ARG A 238 -6.98 -13.39 22.48
N CYS A 239 -7.50 -12.61 23.43
CA CYS A 239 -8.51 -13.08 24.37
C CYS A 239 -9.88 -13.29 23.72
N ASP A 240 -10.25 -12.44 22.76
CA ASP A 240 -11.51 -12.59 22.01
C ASP A 240 -11.29 -13.44 20.74
N TYR A 241 -11.14 -14.75 20.93
CA TYR A 241 -10.88 -15.70 19.86
C TYR A 241 -11.98 -15.68 18.78
N ALA A 242 -13.25 -15.68 19.19
CA ALA A 242 -14.38 -15.80 18.28
C ALA A 242 -14.47 -14.60 17.31
N SER A 243 -14.31 -13.38 17.82
CA SER A 243 -14.37 -12.19 16.96
C SER A 243 -13.14 -12.05 16.06
N THR A 244 -11.95 -12.37 16.59
CA THR A 244 -10.70 -12.36 15.81
C THR A 244 -10.74 -13.39 14.69
N MET A 245 -11.13 -14.64 14.98
CA MET A 245 -11.22 -15.69 13.98
C MET A 245 -12.22 -15.34 12.87
N SER A 246 -13.41 -14.85 13.26
CA SER A 246 -14.41 -14.38 12.30
C SER A 246 -13.87 -13.24 11.41
N GLY A 247 -13.15 -12.28 12.00
CA GLY A 247 -12.53 -11.17 11.27
C GLY A 247 -11.46 -11.61 10.26
N LEU A 248 -10.60 -12.57 10.65
CA LEU A 248 -9.58 -13.14 9.77
C LEU A 248 -10.21 -13.93 8.62
N LEU A 249 -11.15 -14.82 8.91
CA LEU A 249 -11.86 -15.61 7.89
C LEU A 249 -12.66 -14.72 6.93
N ALA A 250 -13.36 -13.71 7.43
CA ALA A 250 -14.08 -12.75 6.58
C ALA A 250 -13.13 -11.99 5.64
N ARG A 251 -11.92 -11.67 6.10
CA ARG A 251 -10.90 -11.00 5.28
C ARG A 251 -10.34 -11.90 4.18
N VAL A 252 -10.10 -13.18 4.50
CA VAL A 252 -9.70 -14.21 3.53
C VAL A 252 -10.79 -14.37 2.47
N GLN A 253 -12.01 -14.72 2.89
CA GLN A 253 -13.15 -14.94 1.99
C GLN A 253 -13.42 -13.74 1.08
N LYS A 254 -13.38 -12.51 1.62
CA LYS A 254 -13.56 -11.29 0.83
C LYS A 254 -12.49 -11.13 -0.25
N THR A 255 -11.24 -11.43 0.07
CA THR A 255 -10.13 -11.26 -0.87
C THR A 255 -10.16 -12.35 -1.95
N GLU A 256 -10.45 -13.60 -1.57
CA GLU A 256 -10.63 -14.71 -2.52
C GLU A 256 -11.81 -14.49 -3.46
N ALA A 257 -12.96 -14.01 -2.93
CA ALA A 257 -14.12 -13.67 -3.75
C ALA A 257 -13.78 -12.58 -4.78
N GLN A 258 -13.08 -11.52 -4.36
CA GLN A 258 -12.62 -10.47 -5.26
C GLN A 258 -11.69 -11.01 -6.35
N LEU A 259 -10.74 -11.89 -6.00
CA LEU A 259 -9.86 -12.51 -6.96
C LEU A 259 -10.65 -13.35 -7.96
N LYS A 260 -11.58 -14.18 -7.49
CA LYS A 260 -12.44 -15.01 -8.34
C LYS A 260 -13.24 -14.18 -9.33
N ASP A 261 -13.82 -13.06 -8.90
CA ASP A 261 -14.58 -12.16 -9.76
C ASP A 261 -13.71 -11.58 -10.88
N VAL A 262 -12.49 -11.13 -10.54
CA VAL A 262 -11.54 -10.60 -11.54
C VAL A 262 -11.08 -11.69 -12.50
N HIS A 263 -10.79 -12.90 -12.01
CA HIS A 263 -10.44 -14.03 -12.85
C HIS A 263 -11.58 -14.43 -13.79
N LEU A 264 -12.83 -14.32 -13.37
CA LEU A 264 -13.99 -14.59 -14.23
C LEU A 264 -14.10 -13.58 -15.36
N VAL A 265 -13.89 -12.28 -15.08
CA VAL A 265 -13.85 -11.24 -16.12
C VAL A 265 -12.70 -11.50 -17.09
N CYS A 266 -11.51 -11.77 -16.57
CA CYS A 266 -10.33 -12.04 -17.40
C CYS A 266 -10.48 -13.34 -18.22
N GLY A 267 -11.02 -14.41 -17.64
CA GLY A 267 -11.28 -15.69 -18.31
C GLY A 267 -12.32 -15.54 -19.42
N SER A 268 -13.40 -14.79 -19.17
CA SER A 268 -14.40 -14.45 -20.20
C SER A 268 -13.80 -13.64 -21.35
N CYS A 269 -12.87 -12.73 -21.08
CA CYS A 269 -12.20 -11.92 -22.10
C CYS A 269 -11.22 -12.74 -22.94
N CYS A 270 -10.48 -13.67 -22.31
CA CYS A 270 -9.45 -14.48 -22.98
C CYS A 270 -10.00 -15.79 -23.57
N GLY A 271 -11.24 -16.17 -23.25
CA GLY A 271 -11.79 -17.49 -23.58
C GLY A 271 -11.11 -18.63 -22.80
N THR A 272 -10.43 -18.31 -21.70
CA THR A 272 -9.71 -19.27 -20.87
C THR A 272 -10.69 -19.96 -19.92
N SER A 273 -10.56 -21.27 -19.77
CA SER A 273 -11.38 -22.02 -18.80
C SER A 273 -11.04 -21.61 -17.36
N SER A 274 -11.98 -21.75 -16.43
CA SER A 274 -11.72 -21.41 -15.01
C SER A 274 -10.65 -22.26 -14.34
N ALA A 275 -10.27 -23.39 -14.93
CA ALA A 275 -9.22 -24.28 -14.42
C ALA A 275 -7.81 -23.87 -14.92
N GLU A 276 -7.72 -23.05 -15.96
CA GLU A 276 -6.46 -22.61 -16.54
C GLU A 276 -6.07 -21.20 -16.07
N PRO A 277 -4.76 -20.94 -15.83
CA PRO A 277 -4.29 -19.63 -15.41
C PRO A 277 -4.39 -18.61 -16.55
N VAL A 278 -4.84 -17.40 -16.25
CA VAL A 278 -4.93 -16.32 -17.23
C VAL A 278 -3.55 -15.70 -17.49
N GLN A 279 -3.00 -15.90 -18.69
CA GLN A 279 -1.67 -15.42 -19.10
C GLN A 279 -1.65 -14.01 -19.72
N CYS A 280 -2.79 -13.31 -19.78
CA CYS A 280 -2.88 -11.99 -20.42
C CYS A 280 -2.03 -10.92 -19.70
N GLU A 281 -1.13 -10.25 -20.44
CA GLU A 281 -0.26 -9.17 -19.95
C GLU A 281 -0.51 -7.81 -20.63
N SER A 282 -1.74 -7.55 -21.10
CA SER A 282 -2.07 -6.29 -21.76
C SER A 282 -1.96 -5.10 -20.80
N LEU A 283 -1.00 -4.20 -21.07
CA LEU A 283 -0.75 -2.99 -20.27
C LEU A 283 -1.86 -1.95 -20.39
N ASP A 284 -2.71 -2.03 -21.42
CA ASP A 284 -3.83 -1.11 -21.62
C ASP A 284 -5.09 -1.54 -20.86
N CYS A 285 -5.15 -2.79 -20.38
CA CYS A 285 -6.30 -3.34 -19.68
C CYS A 285 -6.28 -2.97 -18.19
N PRO A 286 -7.29 -2.25 -17.65
CA PRO A 286 -7.35 -1.93 -16.22
C PRO A 286 -7.49 -3.17 -15.33
N TRP A 287 -8.19 -4.20 -15.81
CA TRP A 287 -8.37 -5.46 -15.08
C TRP A 287 -7.06 -6.24 -14.88
N MET A 288 -6.05 -6.06 -15.75
CA MET A 288 -4.74 -6.68 -15.55
C MET A 288 -4.07 -6.19 -14.27
N TYR A 289 -4.11 -4.88 -14.01
CA TYR A 289 -3.55 -4.27 -12.81
C TYR A 289 -4.29 -4.72 -11.55
N GLU A 290 -5.63 -4.76 -11.59
CA GLU A 290 -6.42 -5.21 -10.45
C GLU A 290 -6.21 -6.71 -10.18
N ARG A 291 -6.09 -7.53 -11.23
CA ARG A 291 -5.75 -8.95 -11.10
C ARG A 291 -4.39 -9.13 -10.42
N LYS A 292 -3.33 -8.50 -10.93
CA LYS A 292 -1.98 -8.59 -10.35
C LYS A 292 -1.91 -8.11 -8.90
N LYS A 293 -2.67 -7.05 -8.57
CA LYS A 293 -2.80 -6.55 -7.20
C LYS A 293 -3.48 -7.56 -6.28
N LEU A 294 -4.56 -8.20 -6.73
CA LEU A 294 -5.27 -9.21 -5.94
C LEU A 294 -4.48 -10.54 -5.83
N GLU A 295 -3.74 -10.93 -6.88
CA GLU A 295 -2.81 -12.06 -6.86
C GLU A 295 -1.77 -11.86 -5.75
N SER A 296 -1.07 -10.72 -5.74
CA SER A 296 -0.09 -10.39 -4.69
C SER A 296 -0.72 -10.30 -3.29
N LYS A 297 -1.94 -9.75 -3.18
CA LYS A 297 -2.67 -9.71 -1.91
C LYS A 297 -3.05 -11.09 -1.40
N THR A 298 -3.33 -12.04 -2.30
CA THR A 298 -3.67 -13.42 -1.97
C THR A 298 -2.42 -14.21 -1.54
N GLU A 299 -1.28 -13.96 -2.19
CA GLU A 299 0.02 -14.49 -1.72
C GLU A 299 0.30 -14.06 -0.27
N ALA A 300 -0.03 -12.81 0.09
CA ALA A 300 0.11 -12.31 1.46
C ALA A 300 -0.87 -12.97 2.47
N LEU A 301 -1.98 -13.56 2.01
CA LEU A 301 -2.93 -14.26 2.90
C LEU A 301 -2.35 -15.55 3.47
N THR A 302 -1.30 -16.12 2.88
CA THR A 302 -0.61 -17.33 3.43
C THR A 302 -0.23 -17.12 4.89
N THR A 303 0.26 -15.93 5.23
CA THR A 303 0.60 -15.55 6.62
C THR A 303 -0.60 -15.47 7.55
N ILE A 304 -1.78 -15.13 7.01
CA ILE A 304 -3.04 -15.12 7.76
C ILE A 304 -3.55 -16.54 7.97
N HIS A 305 -3.40 -17.42 6.97
CA HIS A 305 -3.71 -18.84 7.11
C HIS A 305 -2.85 -19.50 8.18
N ASP A 306 -1.53 -19.27 8.16
CA ASP A 306 -0.61 -19.77 9.20
C ASP A 306 -1.05 -19.30 10.60
N LEU A 307 -1.46 -18.04 10.74
CA LEU A 307 -1.93 -17.49 12.02
C LEU A 307 -3.29 -18.08 12.45
N ILE A 308 -4.18 -18.36 11.51
CA ILE A 308 -5.44 -19.07 11.79
C ILE A 308 -5.13 -20.48 12.32
N GLU A 309 -4.22 -21.21 11.68
CA GLU A 309 -3.81 -22.55 12.14
C GLU A 309 -3.15 -22.52 13.52
N GLU A 310 -2.28 -21.53 13.79
CA GLU A 310 -1.67 -21.34 15.11
C GLU A 310 -2.71 -21.06 16.19
N MET A 311 -3.70 -20.21 15.89
CA MET A 311 -4.79 -19.89 16.81
C MET A 311 -5.69 -21.12 17.07
N GLU A 312 -6.03 -21.89 16.05
CA GLU A 312 -6.80 -23.13 16.20
C GLU A 312 -6.03 -24.13 17.09
N ASN A 313 -4.75 -24.37 16.81
CA ASN A 313 -3.92 -25.30 17.58
C ASN A 313 -3.71 -24.86 19.04
N GLY A 314 -3.56 -23.56 19.30
CA GLY A 314 -3.43 -23.01 20.65
C GLY A 314 -4.71 -23.16 21.48
N TRP A 315 -5.87 -23.18 20.82
CA TRP A 315 -7.14 -23.40 21.51
C TRP A 315 -7.33 -24.86 21.93
N PHE A 316 -6.86 -25.82 21.12
CA PHE A 316 -6.98 -27.26 21.44
C PHE A 316 -6.06 -27.74 22.58
N VAL A 317 -4.96 -27.05 22.87
CA VAL A 317 -4.02 -27.46 23.94
C VAL A 317 -4.43 -26.92 25.32
N GLY A 318 -5.23 -25.84 25.37
CA GLY A 318 -5.67 -25.20 26.62
C GLY A 318 -6.70 -25.99 27.43
N ASP A 319 -7.34 -27.00 26.85
CA ASP A 319 -8.37 -27.81 27.51
C ASP A 319 -7.86 -29.18 28.02
N SER A 320 -6.58 -29.51 27.87
CA SER A 320 -6.03 -30.84 28.25
C SER A 320 -5.13 -30.89 29.49
N GLU A 321 -4.86 -29.76 30.17
CA GLU A 321 -3.98 -29.70 31.37
C GLU A 321 -4.69 -29.17 32.62
N SER A 322 -5.98 -29.45 32.79
CA SER A 322 -6.68 -29.18 34.06
C SER A 322 -7.69 -30.26 34.39
N ASP A 323 -7.25 -31.52 34.53
CA ASP A 323 -8.00 -32.55 35.28
C ASP A 323 -7.12 -33.80 35.48
N SER A 324 -6.25 -33.77 36.49
CA SER A 324 -5.87 -34.96 37.28
C SER A 324 -4.80 -34.61 38.30
N GLU A 325 -5.22 -34.30 39.53
CA GLU A 325 -4.51 -34.72 40.75
C GLU A 325 -5.38 -34.42 41.97
N THR A 326 -6.32 -35.33 42.26
CA THR A 326 -6.89 -35.51 43.60
C THR A 326 -7.15 -36.98 43.85
N GLU A 327 -6.72 -37.44 45.03
CA GLU A 327 -6.92 -38.71 45.76
C GLU A 327 -5.61 -39.49 46.00
N LEU A 328 -5.26 -40.01 47.17
CA LEU A 328 -5.59 -39.83 48.61
C LEU A 328 -4.69 -40.85 49.35
N GLU A 329 -4.03 -40.40 50.43
CA GLU A 329 -3.72 -41.07 51.72
C GLU A 329 -2.88 -42.37 51.93
N SER A 330 -2.21 -42.32 53.10
CA SER A 330 -1.65 -43.37 54.01
C SER A 330 -0.23 -43.88 53.71
N GLU A 331 0.71 -44.07 54.65
CA GLU A 331 0.80 -44.01 56.12
C GLU A 331 2.31 -44.12 56.48
N GLY A 332 2.77 -43.61 57.64
CA GLY A 332 4.07 -44.03 58.21
C GLY A 332 4.83 -43.01 59.07
N ALA A 333 4.65 -43.11 60.39
CA ALA A 333 5.21 -42.29 61.46
C ALA A 333 6.75 -42.21 61.56
N ASN A 334 7.33 -41.11 62.08
CA ASN A 334 7.69 -40.95 63.50
C ASN A 334 8.72 -39.81 63.80
N PHE A 335 8.42 -39.07 64.88
CA PHE A 335 9.32 -38.63 65.97
C PHE A 335 10.07 -37.27 65.95
N SER A 336 9.66 -36.43 66.93
CA SER A 336 10.41 -35.44 67.75
C SER A 336 10.95 -34.17 67.08
N ASP A 337 10.99 -32.98 67.67
CA ASP A 337 10.52 -32.37 68.93
C ASP A 337 10.86 -30.85 68.82
N ARG A 338 10.18 -30.02 69.62
CA ARG A 338 10.50 -28.66 70.10
C ARG A 338 9.88 -27.40 69.46
N SER A 339 8.99 -26.85 70.31
CA SER A 339 8.84 -25.46 70.78
C SER A 339 8.23 -24.42 69.82
N ILE A 340 6.99 -23.94 70.08
CA ILE A 340 6.61 -22.85 71.02
C ILE A 340 7.30 -21.54 70.59
N ILE A 341 6.60 -20.49 70.12
CA ILE A 341 5.86 -19.49 70.91
C ILE A 341 4.80 -18.81 70.01
N ALA A 342 3.60 -18.66 70.59
CA ALA A 342 2.50 -17.83 70.13
C ALA A 342 2.75 -16.34 70.43
N TYR A 343 2.26 -15.44 69.58
CA TYR A 343 1.69 -14.17 70.06
C TYR A 343 0.52 -13.75 69.17
N SER A 344 -0.63 -13.72 69.83
CA SER A 344 -1.91 -13.16 69.46
C SER A 344 -1.96 -11.64 69.67
N GLY A 345 -2.83 -10.97 68.92
CA GLY A 345 -3.34 -9.61 69.16
C GLY A 345 -4.02 -9.16 67.86
N GLU A 346 -5.35 -9.29 67.70
CA GLU A 346 -6.37 -8.34 68.17
C GLU A 346 -6.13 -6.93 67.60
N SER A 347 -7.07 -6.19 67.00
CA SER A 347 -8.51 -6.33 66.81
C SER A 347 -8.98 -5.22 65.85
N GLU A 348 -10.24 -5.35 65.38
CA GLU A 348 -11.19 -4.25 65.11
C GLU A 348 -10.91 -3.31 63.92
N SER A 349 -11.62 -3.50 62.80
CA SER A 349 -12.93 -2.91 62.53
C SER A 349 -12.87 -1.39 62.29
N ASP A 350 -13.07 -0.96 61.04
CA ASP A 350 -14.23 -0.11 60.82
C ASP A 350 -14.70 -0.14 59.36
N SER A 351 -16.00 0.03 59.26
CA SER A 351 -16.80 -0.08 58.06
C SER A 351 -17.39 1.30 57.76
N ARG A 352 -17.32 1.75 56.49
CA ARG A 352 -18.49 2.19 55.72
C ARG A 352 -18.13 2.80 54.35
N PRO A 353 -19.07 2.71 53.39
CA PRO A 353 -18.90 3.12 52.00
C PRO A 353 -19.43 4.56 51.76
N VAL A 354 -18.95 5.22 50.70
CA VAL A 354 -19.64 6.38 50.11
C VAL A 354 -19.70 6.22 48.59
N THR A 355 -20.92 6.38 48.10
CA THR A 355 -21.48 6.30 46.75
C THR A 355 -21.01 7.40 45.78
N PRO A 356 -21.29 7.26 44.46
CA PRO A 356 -20.77 8.12 43.41
C PRO A 356 -21.66 9.35 43.15
N VAL A 357 -21.10 10.39 42.54
CA VAL A 357 -21.85 11.51 41.98
C VAL A 357 -21.35 11.84 40.57
N ALA A 358 -22.32 11.76 39.65
CA ALA A 358 -22.55 12.45 38.38
C ALA A 358 -21.39 12.64 37.37
#